data_AF-A0AAU8EBT2-F1
#
_entry.id   AF-A0AAU8EBT2-F1
#
_cell.length_a   1.000
_cell.length_b   1.000
_cell.length_c   1.000
_cell.angle_alpha   90.00
_cell.angle_beta   90.00
_cell.angle_gamma   90.00
#
_symmetry.space_group_name_H-M   'P 1'
#
loop_
_entity.id
_entity.type
_entity.pdbx_description
1 polymer ?
#
loop_
_entity_poly.entity_id
_entity_poly.type
_entity_poly.pdbx_seq_one_letter_code
_entity_poly.pdbx_strand_id
1 'polypeptide(L)' 'MPSERTRALIYTRDFLVELSQDPTLSESIRRQARQLLRHYPNSNEILRAGQLEERRIDRLTEPFLSSSIG' A
#
# COMPACT_ATOMS: atom_id res chain seq x y z
N MET A 1 2.03 -8.23 -11.08
CA MET A 1 1.58 -6.81 -11.11
C MET A 1 1.15 -6.48 -9.69
N PRO A 2 1.56 -5.36 -9.06
CA PRO A 2 1.19 -5.06 -7.69
C PRO A 2 -0.32 -5.11 -7.52
N SER A 3 -0.80 -5.72 -6.44
CA SER A 3 -2.22 -5.72 -6.10
C SER A 3 -2.82 -4.31 -6.12
N GLU A 4 -4.13 -4.22 -6.36
CA GLU A 4 -4.86 -2.95 -6.28
C GLU A 4 -4.66 -2.25 -4.93
N ARG A 5 -4.60 -3.03 -3.83
CA ARG A 5 -4.29 -2.54 -2.49
C ARG A 5 -2.90 -1.89 -2.41
N THR A 6 -1.88 -2.53 -2.96
CA THR A 6 -0.50 -1.98 -2.98
C THR A 6 -0.47 -0.66 -3.75
N ARG A 7 -1.16 -0.58 -4.90
CA ARG A 7 -1.24 0.65 -5.69
C ARG A 7 -1.96 1.77 -4.92
N ALA A 8 -3.09 1.46 -4.28
CA ALA A 8 -3.86 2.44 -3.51
C ALA A 8 -3.05 3.06 -2.35
N LEU A 9 -2.23 2.26 -1.67
CA LEU A 9 -1.34 2.76 -0.61
C LEU A 9 -0.26 3.71 -1.15
N ILE A 10 0.32 3.41 -2.32
CA ILE A 10 1.30 4.29 -2.96
C ILE A 10 0.63 5.62 -3.34
N TYR A 11 -0.52 5.58 -4.01
CA TYR A 11 -1.27 6.78 -4.39
C TYR A 11 -1.67 7.63 -3.18
N THR A 12 -2.07 6.98 -2.08
CA THR A 12 -2.41 7.70 -0.84
C THR A 12 -1.21 8.47 -0.30
N ARG A 13 -0.02 7.85 -0.32
CA ARG A 13 1.21 8.53 0.09
C ARG A 13 1.48 9.75 -0.79
N ASP A 14 1.39 9.59 -2.09
CA ASP A 14 1.69 10.67 -3.05
C ASP A 14 0.71 11.82 -2.90
N PHE A 15 -0.59 11.52 -2.73
CA PHE A 15 -1.61 12.51 -2.40
C PHE A 15 -1.30 13.26 -1.09
N LEU A 16 -0.87 12.58 -0.03
CA LEU A 16 -0.47 13.23 1.22
C LEU A 16 0.75 14.15 1.03
N VAL A 17 1.69 13.78 0.16
CA VAL A 17 2.83 14.65 -0.20
C VAL A 17 2.33 15.91 -0.89
N GLU A 18 1.43 15.78 -1.87
CA GLU A 18 0.81 16.91 -2.57
C GLU A 18 0.11 17.86 -1.58
N LEU A 19 -0.77 17.34 -0.73
CA LEU A 19 -1.47 18.13 0.29
C LEU A 19 -0.51 18.83 1.26
N SER A 20 0.64 18.22 1.56
CA SER A 20 1.61 18.79 2.49
C SER A 20 2.36 20.02 1.93
N GLN A 21 2.40 20.14 0.59
CA GLN A 21 3.17 21.15 -0.15
C GLN A 21 2.28 22.20 -0.82
N ASP A 22 0.98 21.95 -0.96
CA ASP A 22 0.04 22.84 -1.64
C ASP A 22 -0.14 24.18 -0.89
N PRO A 23 0.30 25.33 -1.46
CA PRO A 23 0.19 26.62 -0.82
C PRO A 23 -1.25 27.12 -0.64
N THR A 24 -2.21 26.57 -1.38
CA THR A 24 -3.62 26.98 -1.37
C THR A 24 -4.40 26.42 -0.18
N LEU A 25 -3.88 25.36 0.45
CA LEU A 25 -4.50 24.72 1.60
C LEU A 25 -4.14 25.42 2.91
N SER A 26 -5.06 25.34 3.88
CA SER A 26 -4.81 25.86 5.22
C SER A 26 -3.61 25.16 5.89
N GLU A 27 -2.89 25.90 6.73
CA GLU A 27 -1.73 25.35 7.46
C GLU A 27 -2.10 24.14 8.33
N SER A 28 -3.33 24.06 8.81
CA SER A 28 -3.83 22.91 9.57
C SER A 28 -3.82 21.63 8.73
N ILE A 29 -4.32 21.68 7.50
CA ILE A 29 -4.36 20.52 6.58
C ILE A 29 -2.95 20.09 6.23
N ARG A 30 -2.07 21.03 5.86
CA ARG A 30 -0.67 20.70 5.51
C ARG A 30 0.06 20.06 6.68
N ARG A 31 -0.16 20.57 7.90
CA ARG A 31 0.44 20.00 9.12
C ARG A 31 -0.05 18.59 9.39
N GLN A 32 -1.35 18.32 9.22
CA GLN A 32 -1.90 16.96 9.36
C GLN A 32 -1.30 16.01 8.32
N ALA A 33 -1.20 16.42 7.05
CA ALA A 33 -0.56 15.61 6.01
C ALA A 33 0.90 15.28 6.36
N ARG A 34 1.68 16.25 6.84
CA ARG A 34 3.06 16.02 7.32
C ARG A 34 3.12 15.10 8.53
N GLN A 35 2.16 15.17 9.46
CA GLN A 35 2.10 14.27 10.61
C GLN A 35 1.82 12.83 10.17
N LEU A 36 0.87 12.62 9.25
CA LEU A 36 0.58 11.29 8.70
C LEU A 36 1.80 10.72 7.97
N LEU A 37 2.46 11.52 7.13
CA LEU A 37 3.65 11.11 6.37
C LEU A 37 4.83 10.64 7.25
N ARG A 38 4.94 11.09 8.51
CA ARG A 38 6.00 10.63 9.43
C ARG A 38 5.88 9.16 9.79
N HIS A 39 4.67 8.61 9.74
CA HIS A 39 4.38 7.23 10.11
C HIS A 39 3.87 6.40 8.92
N TYR A 40 3.60 7.04 7.78
CA TYR A 40 3.18 6.37 6.57
C TYR A 40 4.38 5.70 5.89
N PRO A 41 4.28 4.42 5.49
CA PRO A 41 5.37 3.72 4.84
C PRO A 41 5.75 4.39 3.51
N ASN A 42 7.03 4.33 3.15
CA ASN A 42 7.47 4.79 1.83
C ASN A 42 7.09 3.80 0.72
N SER A 43 7.10 4.25 -0.53
CA SER A 43 6.65 3.43 -1.66
C SER A 43 7.45 2.12 -1.81
N ASN A 44 8.73 2.11 -1.45
CA ASN A 44 9.54 0.88 -1.48
C ASN A 44 9.13 -0.12 -0.40
N GLU A 45 8.82 0.35 0.81
CA GLU A 45 8.29 -0.48 1.90
C GLU A 45 6.94 -1.09 1.52
N ILE A 46 6.05 -0.27 0.95
CA ILE A 46 4.73 -0.70 0.47
C ILE A 46 4.88 -1.78 -0.62
N LEU A 47 5.76 -1.57 -1.60
CA LEU A 47 6.01 -2.55 -2.68
C LEU A 47 6.57 -3.87 -2.14
N ARG A 48 7.54 -3.82 -1.21
CA ARG A 48 8.10 -5.03 -0.60
C ARG A 48 7.05 -5.81 0.19
N ALA A 49 6.22 -5.11 0.97
CA ALA A 49 5.13 -5.74 1.71
C ALA A 49 4.12 -6.42 0.75
N GLY A 50 3.72 -5.73 -0.31
CA GLY A 50 2.82 -6.29 -1.33
C GLY A 50 3.38 -7.55 -2.02
N GLN A 51 4.67 -7.55 -2.36
CA GLN A 51 5.32 -8.74 -2.93
C GLN A 51 5.34 -9.93 -1.97
N LEU A 52 5.51 -9.69 -0.67
CA LEU A 52 5.47 -10.74 0.35
C LEU A 52 4.04 -11.29 0.54
N GLU A 53 3.03 -10.42 0.51
CA GLU A 53 1.62 -10.83 0.56
C GLU A 53 1.22 -11.67 -0.65
N GLU A 54 1.59 -11.26 -1.87
CA GLU A 54 1.34 -12.01 -3.11
C GLU A 54 1.96 -13.41 -3.04
N ARG A 55 3.23 -13.53 -2.61
CA ARG A 55 3.90 -14.83 -2.43
C ARG A 55 3.25 -15.71 -1.37
N ARG A 56 2.58 -15.14 -0.36
CA ARG A 56 1.85 -15.89 0.66
C ARG A 56 0.53 -16.44 0.08
N ILE A 57 -0.17 -15.64 -0.72
CA ILE A 57 -1.40 -16.06 -1.39
C ILE A 57 -1.10 -17.17 -2.39
N ASP A 58 -0.05 -17.03 -3.21
CA ASP A 58 0.36 -18.06 -4.18
C ASP A 58 0.64 -19.41 -3.51
N ARG A 59 1.18 -19.41 -2.29
CA ARG A 59 1.46 -20.63 -1.51
C ARG A 59 0.23 -21.28 -0.86
N LEU A 60 -0.90 -20.56 -0.76
CA LEU A 60 -2.18 -21.09 -0.29
C LEU A 60 -3.07 -21.58 -1.44
N THR A 61 -2.69 -21.29 -2.68
CA THR A 61 -3.19 -21.91 -3.92
C THR A 61 -2.43 -23.20 -4.25
N GLU A 62 -2.28 -24.11 -3.30
CA GLU A 62 -2.38 -25.52 -3.65
C GLU A 62 -3.87 -25.91 -3.56
N PRO A 63 -4.40 -26.69 -4.52
CA PRO A 63 -5.83 -26.95 -4.57
C PRO A 63 -6.24 -27.67 -3.28
N PHE A 64 -7.05 -27.00 -2.46
CA PHE A 64 -7.69 -27.58 -1.27
C PHE A 64 -8.46 -28.88 -1.59
N LEU A 65 -8.80 -29.11 -2.87
CA LEU A 65 -9.41 -30.32 -3.36
C LEU A 65 -8.52 -31.00 -4.42
N SER A 66 -7.43 -31.63 -3.98
CA SER A 66 -6.89 -32.76 -4.74
C SER A 66 -7.82 -33.94 -4.52
N SER A 67 -8.79 -34.11 -5.40
CA SER A 67 -9.54 -35.35 -5.53
C SER A 67 -8.63 -36.41 -6.12
N SER A 68 -7.75 -36.99 -5.31
CA SER A 68 -7.21 -38.31 -5.62
C SER A 68 -8.37 -39.29 -5.51
N ILE A 69 -9.03 -39.52 -6.64
CA ILE A 69 -9.70 -40.79 -6.89
C ILE A 69 -8.56 -41.80 -7.05
N GLY A 70 -8.43 -42.67 -6.04
CA GLY A 70 -7.48 -43.78 -5.98
C GLY A 70 -7.79 -44.64 -4.77
#